data_AF-A0A067DGU2-F1
#
_entry.id   AF-A0A067DGU2-F1
#
_cell.length_a   1.000
_cell.length_b   1.000
_cell.length_c   1.000
_cell.angle_alpha   90.00
_cell.angle_beta   90.00
_cell.angle_gamma   90.00
#
_symmetry.space_group_name_H-M   'P 1'
#
loop_
_entity.id
_entity.type
_entity.pdbx_description
1 polymer ?
#
loop_
_entity_poly.entity_id
_entity_poly.type
_entity_poly.pdbx_seq_one_letter_code
_entity_poly.pdbx_strand_id
1 'polypeptide(L)' 'MSSDCCNDWEGVKCNATTRRMTQLSLNQKTKINYSDYNSYSYGVSLLSMSLFHPFEESQCLDSSDNWFKGFYENK' A
#
# COMPACT_ATOMS: atom_id res chain seq x y z
N MET A 1 15.71 -14.29 -8.28
CA MET A 1 16.44 -13.41 -7.35
C MET A 1 15.40 -12.62 -6.58
N SER A 2 15.49 -12.59 -5.25
CA SER A 2 14.59 -11.78 -4.43
C SER A 2 14.98 -10.31 -4.63
N SER A 3 14.09 -9.50 -5.22
CA SER A 3 14.31 -8.05 -5.30
C SER A 3 14.25 -7.47 -3.89
N ASP A 4 15.23 -6.65 -3.52
CA ASP A 4 15.28 -5.99 -2.21
C ASP A 4 14.37 -4.76 -2.28
N CYS A 5 13.12 -4.90 -1.84
CA CYS A 5 12.11 -3.84 -1.93
C CYS A 5 12.56 -2.52 -1.28
N CYS A 6 13.49 -2.57 -0.32
CA CYS A 6 14.03 -1.40 0.35
C CYS A 6 14.79 -0.44 -0.58
N ASN A 7 15.36 -0.96 -1.68
CA ASN A 7 16.13 -0.16 -2.65
C ASN A 7 15.40 -0.03 -3.99
N ASP A 8 14.57 -1.03 -4.32
CA ASP A 8 13.99 -1.16 -5.65
C ASP A 8 12.60 -0.53 -5.75
N TRP A 9 11.88 -0.33 -4.62
CA TRP A 9 10.48 0.08 -4.64
C TRP A 9 10.30 1.53 -4.18
N GLU A 10 9.73 2.34 -5.06
CA GLU A 10 9.27 3.69 -4.72
C GLU A 10 8.22 3.65 -3.60
N GLY A 11 8.36 4.52 -2.61
CA GLY A 11 7.44 4.62 -1.48
C GLY A 11 7.73 3.64 -0.35
N VAL A 12 8.71 2.74 -0.49
CA VAL A 12 9.19 1.89 0.60
C VAL A 12 10.40 2.56 1.26
N LYS A 13 10.41 2.60 2.60
CA LYS A 13 11.65 2.89 3.35
C LYS A 13 11.89 1.79 4.38
N CYS A 14 13.17 1.49 4.56
CA CYS A 14 13.62 0.50 5.50
C CYS A 14 14.64 1.09 6.48
N ASN A 15 14.71 0.47 7.66
CA ASN A 15 15.79 0.72 8.60
C ASN A 15 17.10 0.18 8.02
N ALA A 16 18.13 1.03 7.93
CA ALA A 16 19.41 0.67 7.34
C ALA A 16 20.16 -0.44 8.11
N THR A 17 19.92 -0.53 9.42
CA THR A 17 20.58 -1.48 10.33
C THR A 17 19.84 -2.81 10.39
N THR A 18 18.53 -2.80 10.62
CA THR A 18 17.73 -4.04 10.76
C THR A 18 17.27 -4.60 9.42
N ARG A 19 17.37 -3.82 8.34
CA ARG A 19 16.84 -4.13 7.00
C ARG A 19 15.33 -4.41 6.97
N ARG A 20 14.60 -3.96 7.99
CA ARG A 20 13.14 -4.08 8.07
C ARG A 20 12.45 -2.84 7.51
N MET A 21 11.31 -3.04 6.84
CA MET A 21 10.47 -1.93 6.37
C MET A 21 9.92 -1.14 7.56
N THR A 22 10.11 0.17 7.54
CA THR A 22 9.59 1.09 8.56
C THR A 22 8.53 2.04 8.02
N GLN A 23 8.47 2.24 6.70
CA GLN A 23 7.47 3.07 6.05
C GLN A 23 7.04 2.48 4.71
N LEU A 24 5.73 2.55 4.45
CA LEU A 24 5.13 2.25 3.15
C LEU A 24 4.21 3.40 2.74
N SER A 25 4.45 3.97 1.56
CA SER A 25 3.54 4.91 0.91
C SER A 25 2.86 4.24 -0.28
N LEU A 26 1.54 4.19 -0.22
CA LEU A 26 0.66 3.72 -1.27
C LEU A 26 0.09 4.88 -2.08
N ASN A 27 0.64 6.08 -1.96
CA ASN A 27 0.09 7.29 -2.54
C ASN A 27 -0.21 7.12 -4.05
N GLN A 28 -1.42 7.53 -4.47
CA GLN A 28 -1.87 7.55 -5.87
C GLN A 28 -1.99 6.19 -6.57
N LYS A 29 -1.87 5.05 -5.86
CA LYS A 29 -1.87 3.71 -6.48
C LYS A 29 -3.25 3.23 -6.90
N THR A 30 -4.32 3.83 -6.38
CA THR A 30 -5.72 3.51 -6.74
C THR A 30 -6.42 4.64 -7.49
N LYS A 31 -5.65 5.53 -8.16
CA LYS A 31 -6.22 6.63 -8.94
C LYS A 31 -7.21 6.10 -9.99
N ILE A 32 -8.43 6.62 -9.93
CA ILE A 32 -9.43 6.44 -10.98
C ILE A 32 -8.94 7.18 -12.22
N ASN A 33 -8.87 6.49 -13.36
CA ASN A 33 -8.69 7.17 -14.62
C ASN A 33 -10.02 7.86 -14.99
N TYR A 34 -10.05 9.18 -15.00
CA TYR A 34 -11.26 9.97 -15.29
C TYR A 34 -11.83 9.70 -16.70
N SER A 35 -11.08 9.06 -17.60
CA SER A 35 -11.61 8.62 -18.90
C SER A 35 -12.59 7.44 -18.81
N ASP A 36 -12.62 6.71 -17.69
CA ASP A 36 -13.47 5.52 -17.48
C ASP A 36 -14.81 5.85 -16.77
N TYR A 37 -15.36 7.05 -17.05
CA TYR A 37 -16.60 7.57 -16.44
C TYR A 37 -17.86 6.68 -16.64
N ASN A 38 -17.77 5.62 -17.46
CA ASN A 38 -18.88 4.75 -17.84
C ASN A 38 -18.82 3.31 -17.28
N SER A 39 -17.80 2.95 -16.48
CA SER A 39 -17.76 1.63 -15.86
C SER A 39 -18.51 1.64 -14.53
N TYR A 40 -19.79 1.24 -14.56
CA TYR A 40 -20.60 0.93 -13.37
C TYR A 40 -20.04 -0.22 -12.52
N SER A 41 -18.94 -0.84 -12.92
CA SER A 41 -18.15 -1.75 -12.09
C SER A 41 -17.07 -0.98 -11.34
N TYR A 42 -17.50 -0.12 -10.42
CA TYR A 42 -16.59 0.49 -9.44
C TYR A 42 -16.12 -0.60 -8.49
N GLY A 43 -15.07 -1.32 -8.87
CA GLY A 43 -14.37 -2.24 -7.99
C GLY A 43 -14.00 -1.47 -6.71
N VAL A 44 -14.63 -1.83 -5.60
CA VAL A 44 -14.30 -1.27 -4.29
C VAL A 44 -12.87 -1.71 -3.97
N SER A 45 -11.90 -0.81 -4.11
CA SER A 45 -10.54 -1.10 -3.65
C SER A 45 -10.54 -1.07 -2.13
N LEU A 46 -10.44 -2.26 -1.53
CA LEU A 46 -10.25 -2.44 -0.10
C LEU A 46 -8.80 -2.82 0.15
N LEU A 47 -8.20 -2.23 1.19
CA LEU A 47 -6.86 -2.60 1.63
C LEU A 47 -6.97 -3.66 2.72
N SER A 48 -6.31 -4.80 2.50
CA SER A 48 -6.25 -5.88 3.49
C SER A 48 -5.28 -5.53 4.61
N MET A 49 -5.76 -5.39 5.83
CA MET A 49 -4.91 -5.10 6.99
C MET A 49 -4.05 -6.30 7.40
N SER A 50 -4.47 -7.52 7.06
CA SER A 50 -3.69 -8.73 7.36
C SER A 50 -2.32 -8.75 6.66
N LEU A 51 -2.18 -8.00 5.56
CA LEU A 51 -0.88 -7.83 4.88
C LEU A 51 0.13 -7.08 5.73
N PHE A 52 -0.33 -6.27 6.69
CA PHE A 52 0.55 -5.50 7.58
C PHE A 52 0.99 -6.26 8.82
N HIS A 53 0.40 -7.43 9.08
CA HIS A 53 0.71 -8.22 10.27
C HIS A 53 2.20 -8.60 10.41
N PRO A 54 2.94 -8.95 9.33
CA PRO A 54 4.37 -9.23 9.43
C PRO A 54 5.24 -7.98 9.68
N PHE A 55 4.67 -6.78 9.60
CA PHE A 55 5.41 -5.52 9.67
C PHE A 55 5.23 -4.86 11.05
N GLU A 56 5.54 -5.58 12.11
CA GLU A 56 5.42 -5.11 13.51
C GLU A 56 6.26 -3.84 13.79
N GLU A 57 7.32 -3.61 13.01
CA GLU A 57 8.19 -2.42 13.11
C GLU A 57 7.75 -1.27 12.20
N SER A 58 6.71 -1.43 11.39
CA SER A 58 6.26 -0.36 10.51
C SER A 58 5.68 0.79 11.35
N GLN A 59 6.28 1.97 11.20
CA GLN A 59 5.94 3.16 11.96
C GLN A 59 4.95 4.06 11.21
N CYS A 60 4.82 3.89 9.89
CA CYS A 60 4.02 4.77 9.06
C CYS A 60 3.48 4.07 7.80
N LEU A 61 2.16 4.03 7.68
CA LEU A 61 1.45 3.69 6.45
C LEU A 61 0.82 4.97 5.90
N ASP A 62 1.29 5.42 4.73
CA ASP A 62 0.72 6.55 4.02
C ASP A 62 -0.18 6.07 2.89
N SER A 63 -1.48 6.26 3.04
CA SER A 63 -2.50 5.94 2.05
C SER A 63 -3.19 7.19 1.49
N SER A 64 -2.57 8.36 1.62
CA SER A 64 -3.09 9.62 1.07
C SER A 64 -3.29 9.55 -0.46
N ASP A 65 -4.17 10.41 -0.97
CA ASP A 65 -4.59 10.50 -2.39
C ASP A 65 -4.90 9.16 -3.07
N ASN A 66 -5.46 8.22 -2.30
CA ASN A 66 -6.03 6.98 -2.81
C ASN A 66 -7.55 6.99 -2.76
N TRP A 67 -8.15 6.14 -3.59
CA TRP A 67 -9.59 5.92 -3.64
C TRP A 67 -10.02 4.65 -2.88
N PHE A 68 -9.23 4.21 -1.91
CA PHE A 68 -9.61 3.12 -1.02
C PHE A 68 -10.91 3.47 -0.31
N LYS A 69 -11.94 2.62 -0.46
CA LYS A 69 -13.25 2.83 0.18
C LYS A 69 -13.30 2.31 1.61
N GLY A 70 -12.26 1.61 2.05
CA GLY A 70 -12.16 1.09 3.40
C GLY A 70 -11.04 0.07 3.55
N PHE A 71 -10.96 -0.45 4.77
CA PHE A 71 -10.05 -1.54 5.15
C PHE A 71 -10.87 -2.80 5.42
N TYR A 72 -10.25 -3.95 5.23
CA TYR A 72 -10.81 -5.21 5.70
C TYR A 72 -9.76 -6.05 6.40
N GLU A 73 -10.21 -6.89 7.31
CA GLU A 73 -9.39 -7.80 8.09
C GLU A 73 -9.92 -9.21 7.85
N ASN A 74 -9.05 -10.13 7.43
CA ASN A 74 -9.40 -11.54 7.39
C ASN A 74 -9.45 -12.04 8.84
N LYS A 75 -10.62 -12.53 9.25
CA LYS A 75 -10.79 -13.20 10.55
C LYS A 75 -10.13 -14.57 10.57
#